data_AF-A0A428W357-F1
#
_entry.id   AF-A0A428W357-F1
#
_cell.length_a   1.000
_cell.length_b   1.000
_cell.length_c   1.000
_cell.angle_alpha   90.00
_cell.angle_beta   90.00
_cell.angle_gamma   90.00
#
_symmetry.space_group_name_H-M   'P 1'
#
loop_
_entity.id
_entity.type
_entity.pdbx_description
1 polymer ?
#
loop_
_entity_poly.entity_id
_entity_poly.type
_entity_poly.pdbx_seq_one_letter_code
_entity_poly.pdbx_strand_id
1 'polypeptide(L)'
;MGTFDVGHCGRLLVELRPLPAPRYERRATAGIGGTCTTMSPMCTAGTTAYPDRVAHVPPGATMAGSSILIPTGNAVPRTAVKVGPGVWEQQVNAGVALQFSFEFDNPRTFAGSITHRSMGELGMFGVACRRHTVHRRPDDLTDGGDAYFLLTLQLAGTKQLTQAGRSATIRAGEFALYDSERPLTLDVGDGYRSVNVRFRKAALGAHDAEAFSQLTARTFSTEQGIAPVVWSTILTLGSLAPAHQSTGILLAGNVIDMTATMLRAEAGLTGPAGCDDRSRRRQAVQAYIDERLSDPDLRVETIAAACFVSVRHLHALFRDSGHTVAGWIRHRRVEACKRDLANPAARSVPVAAIGARWGFGDPSHFGQVFKNTAGVTPAEFRRQALA
;
A
#
# COMPACT_ATOMS: atom_id res chain seq x y z
N MET A 1 -15.41 -19.82 -44.65
CA MET A 1 -16.40 -18.95 -43.96
C MET A 1 -17.04 -19.80 -42.87
N GLY A 2 -16.73 -19.51 -41.62
CA GLY A 2 -17.27 -20.20 -40.46
C GLY A 2 -17.06 -19.27 -39.27
N THR A 3 -18.08 -18.48 -38.97
CA THR A 3 -18.15 -17.59 -37.81
C THR A 3 -18.24 -18.45 -36.56
N PHE A 4 -17.15 -18.50 -35.79
CA PHE A 4 -17.19 -19.00 -34.42
C PHE A 4 -17.62 -17.85 -33.52
N ASP A 5 -18.83 -17.99 -32.96
CA ASP A 5 -19.37 -17.09 -31.96
C ASP A 5 -18.57 -17.25 -30.66
N VAL A 6 -17.88 -16.17 -30.27
CA VAL A 6 -17.03 -16.11 -29.08
C VAL A 6 -17.82 -15.36 -28.03
N GLY A 7 -18.24 -16.10 -27.00
CA GLY A 7 -19.00 -15.57 -25.86
C GLY A 7 -18.45 -14.23 -25.36
N HIS A 8 -19.35 -13.24 -25.35
CA HIS A 8 -19.13 -11.85 -24.98
C HIS A 8 -18.71 -11.68 -23.51
N CYS A 9 -17.58 -10.99 -23.33
CA CYS A 9 -17.26 -9.95 -22.33
C CYS A 9 -15.90 -10.16 -21.67
N GLY A 10 -14.98 -9.22 -21.89
CA GLY A 10 -13.70 -9.10 -21.17
C GLY A 10 -13.89 -8.73 -19.70
N ARG A 11 -14.42 -9.66 -18.91
CA ARG A 11 -14.69 -9.54 -17.49
C ARG A 11 -14.02 -10.71 -16.77
N LEU A 12 -13.23 -10.42 -15.74
CA LEU A 12 -12.81 -11.44 -14.78
C LEU A 12 -14.01 -11.69 -13.85
N LEU A 13 -14.55 -12.90 -13.85
CA LEU A 13 -15.56 -13.35 -12.90
C LEU A 13 -14.82 -13.74 -11.62
N VAL A 14 -14.98 -12.97 -10.55
CA VAL A 14 -14.53 -13.36 -9.21
C VAL A 14 -15.77 -13.81 -8.44
N GLU A 15 -15.89 -15.11 -8.19
CA GLU A 15 -16.91 -15.64 -7.28
C GLU A 15 -16.44 -15.49 -5.84
N LEU A 16 -17.04 -14.55 -5.08
CA LEU A 16 -16.81 -14.48 -3.64
C LEU A 16 -17.66 -15.55 -2.94
N ARG A 17 -17.02 -16.60 -2.43
CA ARG A 17 -17.70 -17.54 -1.52
C ARG A 17 -17.97 -16.84 -0.17
N PRO A 18 -19.16 -17.00 0.42
CA PRO A 18 -19.43 -16.48 1.74
C PRO A 18 -18.48 -17.11 2.76
N LEU A 19 -17.90 -16.30 3.63
CA LEU A 19 -17.13 -16.76 4.79
C LEU A 19 -18.04 -17.65 5.67
N PRO A 20 -17.53 -18.77 6.21
CA PRO A 20 -18.32 -19.58 7.14
C PRO A 20 -18.72 -18.72 8.35
N ALA A 21 -20.01 -18.72 8.69
CA ALA A 21 -20.52 -17.96 9.82
C ALA A 21 -19.76 -18.35 11.11
N PRO A 22 -19.28 -17.39 11.91
CA PRO A 22 -18.63 -17.71 13.17
C PRO A 22 -19.62 -18.43 14.09
N ARG A 23 -19.26 -19.64 14.53
CA ARG A 23 -20.00 -20.36 15.58
C ARG A 23 -19.81 -19.61 16.89
N TYR A 24 -20.76 -18.74 17.23
CA TYR A 24 -20.81 -18.12 18.55
C TYR A 24 -21.55 -19.08 19.50
N GLU A 25 -20.82 -19.96 20.18
CA GLU A 25 -21.37 -20.72 21.29
C GLU A 25 -21.71 -19.76 22.44
N ARG A 26 -23.01 -19.52 22.67
CA ARG A 26 -23.47 -18.82 23.87
C ARG A 26 -23.17 -19.68 25.09
N ARG A 27 -22.10 -19.36 25.81
CA ARG A 27 -21.98 -19.74 27.23
C ARG A 27 -23.00 -18.92 28.02
N ALA A 28 -24.07 -19.57 28.46
CA ALA A 28 -25.01 -18.99 29.40
C ALA A 28 -24.34 -18.86 30.78
N THR A 29 -23.97 -17.65 31.18
CA THR A 29 -23.66 -17.32 32.57
C THR A 29 -24.95 -16.94 33.29
N ALA A 30 -25.14 -17.56 34.46
CA ALA A 30 -26.31 -17.43 35.31
C ALA A 30 -26.60 -15.98 35.73
N GLY A 31 -27.86 -15.55 35.57
CA GLY A 31 -28.35 -14.26 36.03
C GLY A 31 -28.65 -14.26 37.53
N ILE A 32 -28.13 -13.26 38.23
CA ILE A 32 -28.58 -12.83 39.56
C ILE A 32 -29.81 -11.93 39.35
N GLY A 33 -30.87 -12.20 40.10
CA GLY A 33 -32.17 -11.54 39.98
C GLY A 33 -32.19 -10.07 40.40
N GLY A 34 -33.19 -9.36 39.89
CA GLY A 34 -33.52 -7.99 40.28
C GLY A 34 -34.73 -7.48 39.52
N THR A 35 -35.92 -7.72 40.07
CA THR A 35 -37.18 -7.10 39.67
C THR A 35 -37.24 -5.66 40.16
N CYS A 36 -37.61 -4.71 39.31
CA CYS A 36 -38.16 -3.44 39.77
C CYS A 36 -39.28 -2.96 38.83
N THR A 37 -40.45 -2.79 39.42
CA THR A 37 -41.71 -2.33 38.84
C THR A 37 -41.99 -0.96 39.45
N THR A 38 -42.26 0.09 38.67
CA THR A 38 -43.30 1.13 38.91
C THR A 38 -43.20 2.36 37.98
N MET A 39 -44.34 2.69 37.37
CA MET A 39 -44.99 4.00 37.14
C MET A 39 -44.38 5.10 36.24
N SER A 40 -45.18 5.48 35.21
CA SER A 40 -45.14 6.69 34.35
C SER A 40 -45.64 7.96 35.07
N PRO A 41 -45.86 9.14 34.41
CA PRO A 41 -45.41 9.67 33.11
C PRO A 41 -44.81 11.11 33.19
N MET A 42 -44.29 11.61 32.05
CA MET A 42 -44.03 13.01 31.64
C MET A 42 -42.56 13.28 31.27
N CYS A 43 -42.27 13.24 29.97
CA CYS A 43 -41.60 14.33 29.24
C CYS A 43 -41.46 13.94 27.76
N THR A 44 -42.15 14.70 26.93
CA THR A 44 -42.06 14.81 25.47
C THR A 44 -40.64 15.13 25.00
N ALA A 45 -40.12 14.38 24.01
CA ALA A 45 -39.45 14.92 22.80
C ALA A 45 -38.95 13.81 21.86
N GLY A 46 -39.58 13.72 20.67
CA GLY A 46 -38.94 13.38 19.39
C GLY A 46 -38.15 12.08 19.25
N THR A 47 -38.84 10.97 18.97
CA THR A 47 -38.20 9.78 18.37
C THR A 47 -38.69 9.64 16.93
N THR A 48 -37.81 9.93 15.97
CA THR A 48 -38.03 9.58 14.56
C THR A 48 -38.01 8.06 14.46
N ALA A 49 -39.15 7.47 14.09
CA ALA A 49 -39.31 6.04 13.92
C ALA A 49 -38.36 5.49 12.85
N TYR A 50 -37.56 4.49 13.21
CA TYR A 50 -36.89 3.60 12.26
C TYR A 50 -37.90 2.50 11.90
N PRO A 51 -38.24 2.25 10.63
CA PRO A 51 -39.16 1.17 10.31
C PRO A 51 -38.47 -0.18 10.52
N ASP A 52 -38.90 -0.90 11.54
CA ASP A 52 -38.66 -2.33 11.73
C ASP A 52 -39.28 -3.12 10.57
N ARG A 53 -38.46 -3.43 9.57
CA ARG A 53 -38.67 -4.57 8.68
C ARG A 53 -37.38 -5.35 8.57
N VAL A 54 -37.08 -6.13 9.60
CA VAL A 54 -36.17 -7.27 9.46
C VAL A 54 -36.92 -8.32 8.64
N ALA A 55 -36.59 -8.41 7.35
CA ALA A 55 -37.09 -9.47 6.50
C ALA A 55 -36.59 -10.82 7.03
N HIS A 56 -37.53 -11.68 7.42
CA HIS A 56 -37.24 -13.06 7.81
C HIS A 56 -36.72 -13.81 6.58
N VAL A 57 -35.42 -14.16 6.57
CA VAL A 57 -34.85 -15.05 5.54
C VAL A 57 -35.21 -16.50 5.90
N PRO A 58 -35.84 -17.28 5.01
CA PRO A 58 -36.21 -18.66 5.29
C PRO A 58 -34.96 -19.55 5.40
N PRO A 59 -34.93 -20.53 6.32
CA PRO A 59 -33.79 -21.43 6.46
C PRO A 59 -33.70 -22.34 5.23
N GLY A 60 -32.67 -22.12 4.40
CA GLY A 60 -32.44 -22.85 3.14
C GLY A 60 -32.16 -21.96 1.93
N ALA A 61 -32.32 -20.64 2.03
CA ALA A 61 -31.92 -19.73 0.96
C ALA A 61 -30.38 -19.54 0.96
N THR A 62 -29.68 -20.32 0.13
CA THR A 62 -28.33 -19.94 -0.31
C THR A 62 -28.44 -18.65 -1.12
N MET A 63 -28.03 -17.53 -0.52
CA MET A 63 -27.74 -16.30 -1.26
C MET A 63 -26.63 -16.63 -2.26
N ALA A 64 -27.00 -16.72 -3.55
CA ALA A 64 -26.03 -16.83 -4.63
C ALA A 64 -25.03 -15.67 -4.50
N GLY A 65 -23.74 -15.97 -4.43
CA GLY A 65 -22.70 -14.95 -4.31
C GLY A 65 -22.80 -13.99 -5.48
N SER A 66 -23.06 -12.72 -5.21
CA SER A 66 -23.08 -11.69 -6.25
C SER A 66 -21.69 -11.56 -6.85
N SER A 67 -21.50 -12.01 -8.10
CA SER A 67 -20.25 -11.86 -8.81
C SER A 67 -19.91 -10.38 -9.01
N ILE A 68 -18.73 -9.94 -8.58
CA ILE A 68 -18.22 -8.61 -8.95
C ILE A 68 -17.58 -8.75 -10.33
N LEU A 69 -18.23 -8.16 -11.34
CA LEU A 69 -17.71 -8.10 -12.70
C LEU A 69 -16.66 -6.99 -12.77
N ILE A 70 -15.38 -7.36 -12.78
CA ILE A 70 -14.28 -6.38 -12.89
C ILE A 70 -14.02 -6.11 -14.37
N PRO A 71 -14.21 -4.89 -14.87
CA PRO A 71 -13.87 -4.56 -16.26
C PRO A 71 -12.35 -4.57 -16.42
N THR A 72 -11.81 -5.37 -17.35
CA THR A 72 -10.41 -5.19 -17.78
C THR A 72 -10.27 -3.99 -18.73
N GLY A 73 -11.40 -3.41 -19.18
CA GLY A 73 -11.48 -2.18 -19.97
C GLY A 73 -10.61 -2.16 -21.22
N ASN A 74 -10.22 -0.94 -21.65
CA ASN A 74 -9.19 -0.70 -22.67
C ASN A 74 -7.77 -0.91 -22.12
N ALA A 75 -7.63 -1.40 -20.88
CA ALA A 75 -6.35 -1.59 -20.20
C ALA A 75 -5.58 -2.79 -20.75
N VAL A 76 -6.28 -3.76 -21.34
CA VAL A 76 -5.69 -4.96 -21.93
C VAL A 76 -6.15 -5.10 -23.37
N PRO A 77 -5.22 -5.32 -24.33
CA PRO A 77 -5.59 -5.70 -25.68
C PRO A 77 -6.52 -6.92 -25.68
N ARG A 78 -7.58 -6.85 -26.48
CA ARG A 78 -8.51 -7.98 -26.63
C ARG A 78 -7.91 -9.08 -27.49
N THR A 79 -7.12 -8.71 -28.48
CA THR A 79 -6.54 -9.61 -29.47
C THR A 79 -5.08 -9.23 -29.74
N ALA A 80 -4.29 -10.23 -30.12
CA ALA A 80 -2.96 -9.99 -30.65
C ALA A 80 -3.03 -9.44 -32.09
N VAL A 81 -2.18 -8.48 -32.43
CA VAL A 81 -2.08 -7.89 -33.77
C VAL A 81 -0.77 -8.33 -34.41
N LYS A 82 -0.78 -8.58 -35.72
CA LYS A 82 0.44 -8.98 -36.43
C LYS A 82 1.49 -7.88 -36.30
N VAL A 83 2.64 -8.23 -35.75
CA VAL A 83 3.78 -7.33 -35.51
C VAL A 83 5.07 -8.11 -35.71
N GLY A 84 6.12 -7.46 -36.21
CA GLY A 84 7.42 -8.10 -36.37
C GLY A 84 8.07 -8.40 -35.00
N PRO A 85 8.81 -9.51 -34.86
CA PRO A 85 9.55 -9.89 -33.64
C PRO A 85 10.38 -8.75 -33.02
N GLY A 86 11.15 -8.02 -33.83
CA GLY A 86 11.99 -6.91 -33.32
C GLY A 86 11.17 -5.72 -32.82
N VAL A 87 10.02 -5.43 -33.45
CA VAL A 87 9.12 -4.37 -32.97
C VAL A 87 8.44 -4.79 -31.66
N TRP A 88 8.07 -6.07 -31.54
CA TRP A 88 7.55 -6.63 -30.30
C TRP A 88 8.55 -6.50 -29.15
N GLU A 89 9.78 -6.97 -29.36
CA GLU A 89 10.86 -6.88 -28.38
C GLU A 89 11.11 -5.42 -27.95
N GLN A 90 11.21 -4.50 -28.92
CA GLN A 90 11.39 -3.08 -28.62
C GLN A 90 10.22 -2.50 -27.80
N GLN A 91 8.97 -2.83 -28.14
CA GLN A 91 7.79 -2.34 -27.43
C GLN A 91 7.70 -2.89 -26.01
N VAL A 92 8.01 -4.17 -25.80
CA VAL A 92 8.02 -4.79 -24.47
C VAL A 92 9.13 -4.19 -23.62
N ASN A 93 10.37 -4.13 -24.13
CA ASN A 93 11.51 -3.63 -23.35
C ASN A 93 11.37 -2.14 -23.02
N ALA A 94 10.92 -1.32 -23.98
CA ALA A 94 10.66 0.10 -23.75
C ALA A 94 9.49 0.34 -22.79
N GLY A 95 8.41 -0.44 -22.92
CA GLY A 95 7.24 -0.33 -22.07
C GLY A 95 7.55 -0.71 -20.62
N VAL A 96 8.12 -1.90 -20.42
CA VAL A 96 8.43 -2.43 -19.08
C VAL A 96 9.66 -1.74 -18.46
N ALA A 97 10.45 -1.02 -19.28
CA ALA A 97 11.74 -0.44 -18.92
C ALA A 97 12.68 -1.48 -18.30
N LEU A 98 12.74 -2.65 -18.92
CA LEU A 98 13.59 -3.79 -18.57
C LEU A 98 14.05 -4.48 -19.86
N GLN A 99 15.31 -4.92 -19.88
CA GLN A 99 15.83 -5.70 -21.01
C GLN A 99 15.38 -7.17 -20.96
N PHE A 100 14.72 -7.62 -22.00
CA PHE A 100 14.41 -9.03 -22.24
C PHE A 100 14.85 -9.44 -23.64
N SER A 101 15.18 -10.71 -23.80
CA SER A 101 15.38 -11.36 -25.09
C SER A 101 14.26 -12.36 -25.36
N PHE A 102 13.98 -12.60 -26.63
CA PHE A 102 12.80 -13.35 -27.06
C PHE A 102 13.18 -14.47 -28.03
N GLU A 103 12.61 -15.64 -27.82
CA GLU A 103 12.67 -16.76 -28.76
C GLU A 103 11.26 -17.01 -29.28
N PHE A 104 11.09 -16.93 -30.60
CA PHE A 104 9.77 -17.07 -31.24
C PHE A 104 9.70 -18.40 -31.97
N ASP A 105 8.70 -19.22 -31.65
CA ASP A 105 8.43 -20.50 -32.33
C ASP A 105 8.29 -20.32 -33.85
N ASN A 106 7.59 -19.26 -34.27
CA ASN A 106 7.45 -18.91 -35.67
C ASN A 106 7.43 -17.39 -35.88
N PRO A 107 8.61 -16.78 -36.14
CA PRO A 107 8.76 -15.33 -36.32
C PRO A 107 7.85 -14.72 -37.40
N ARG A 108 7.50 -15.49 -38.44
CA ARG A 108 6.71 -15.00 -39.59
C ARG A 108 5.22 -14.89 -39.29
N THR A 109 4.72 -15.63 -38.31
CA THR A 109 3.30 -15.69 -37.96
C THR A 109 2.98 -15.09 -36.58
N PHE A 110 4.02 -14.56 -35.92
CA PHE A 110 3.90 -13.92 -34.62
C PHE A 110 2.91 -12.75 -34.67
N ALA A 111 2.15 -12.63 -33.58
CA ALA A 111 1.24 -11.54 -33.33
C ALA A 111 1.30 -11.20 -31.85
N GLY A 112 1.32 -9.91 -31.54
CA GLY A 112 1.47 -9.37 -30.20
C GLY A 112 0.84 -7.99 -30.11
N SER A 113 0.30 -7.66 -28.95
CA SER A 113 -0.21 -6.34 -28.62
C SER A 113 0.07 -6.07 -27.16
N ILE A 114 0.61 -4.88 -26.90
CA ILE A 114 0.92 -4.42 -25.56
C ILE A 114 0.35 -3.01 -25.36
N THR A 115 -0.25 -2.77 -24.20
CA THR A 115 -0.62 -1.45 -23.72
C THR A 115 0.25 -1.11 -22.53
N HIS A 116 0.60 0.17 -22.39
CA HIS A 116 1.34 0.69 -21.25
C HIS A 116 0.55 1.82 -20.59
N ARG A 117 0.50 1.82 -19.27
CA ARG A 117 0.09 2.96 -18.45
C ARG A 117 1.06 3.12 -17.29
N SER A 118 1.40 4.37 -16.98
CA SER A 118 2.14 4.72 -15.78
C SER A 118 1.33 5.71 -14.95
N MET A 119 1.29 5.50 -13.64
CA MET A 119 0.66 6.38 -12.65
C MET A 119 1.63 6.56 -11.49
N GLY A 120 2.51 7.56 -11.60
CA GLY A 120 3.60 7.75 -10.65
C GLY A 120 4.54 6.54 -10.63
N GLU A 121 4.66 5.91 -9.45
CA GLU A 121 5.53 4.74 -9.22
C GLU A 121 4.91 3.40 -9.66
N LEU A 122 3.67 3.41 -10.14
CA LEU A 122 2.95 2.22 -10.58
C LEU A 122 2.97 2.10 -12.11
N GLY A 123 3.67 1.09 -12.63
CA GLY A 123 3.64 0.73 -14.05
C GLY A 123 2.67 -0.41 -14.30
N MET A 124 1.83 -0.32 -15.33
CA MET A 124 0.86 -1.36 -15.67
C MET A 124 0.85 -1.64 -17.18
N PHE A 125 0.80 -2.92 -17.54
CA PHE A 125 0.92 -3.39 -18.91
C PHE A 125 -0.11 -4.48 -19.21
N GLY A 126 -0.92 -4.27 -20.25
CA GLY A 126 -1.80 -5.28 -20.78
C GLY A 126 -1.14 -5.98 -21.96
N VAL A 127 -1.16 -7.30 -22.00
CA VAL A 127 -0.49 -8.08 -23.05
C VAL A 127 -1.46 -9.08 -23.67
N ALA A 128 -1.48 -9.17 -25.00
CA ALA A 128 -2.07 -10.27 -25.74
C ALA A 128 -1.11 -10.72 -26.85
N CYS A 129 -0.74 -11.99 -26.91
CA CYS A 129 0.26 -12.46 -27.88
C CYS A 129 0.12 -13.95 -28.20
N ARG A 130 0.83 -14.35 -29.26
CA ARG A 130 1.07 -15.75 -29.60
C ARG A 130 2.23 -16.32 -28.79
N ARG A 131 2.34 -17.65 -28.84
CA ARG A 131 3.39 -18.41 -28.18
C ARG A 131 4.79 -17.90 -28.55
N HIS A 132 5.61 -17.76 -27.52
CA HIS A 132 7.03 -17.43 -27.58
C HIS A 132 7.63 -17.59 -26.17
N THR A 133 8.95 -17.63 -26.10
CA THR A 133 9.70 -17.67 -24.85
C THR A 133 10.37 -16.32 -24.61
N VAL A 134 10.37 -15.85 -23.37
CA VAL A 134 11.03 -14.63 -22.91
C VAL A 134 12.13 -15.00 -21.92
N HIS A 135 13.31 -14.44 -22.10
CA HIS A 135 14.43 -14.62 -21.19
C HIS A 135 14.90 -13.28 -20.65
N ARG A 136 15.22 -13.28 -19.36
CA ARG A 136 16.09 -12.29 -18.74
C ARG A 136 17.31 -13.04 -18.24
N ARG A 137 18.40 -12.93 -18.98
CA ARG A 137 19.67 -13.61 -18.71
C ARG A 137 20.51 -12.79 -17.72
N PRO A 138 21.53 -13.38 -17.09
CA PRO A 138 22.48 -12.62 -16.26
C PRO A 138 23.04 -11.38 -16.98
N ASP A 139 23.35 -11.49 -18.27
CA ASP A 139 23.89 -10.38 -19.07
C ASP A 139 22.87 -9.25 -19.35
N ASP A 140 21.56 -9.52 -19.17
CA ASP A 140 20.49 -8.53 -19.31
C ASP A 140 20.30 -7.71 -18.01
N LEU A 141 21.02 -8.07 -16.93
CA LEU A 141 20.97 -7.38 -15.64
C LEU A 141 21.98 -6.23 -15.66
N THR A 142 21.48 -5.02 -15.87
CA THR A 142 22.31 -3.80 -15.84
C THR A 142 22.61 -3.38 -14.42
N ASP A 143 23.88 -3.17 -14.09
CA ASP A 143 24.27 -2.48 -12.86
C ASP A 143 23.71 -1.05 -12.83
N GLY A 144 22.96 -0.72 -11.78
CA GLY A 144 22.39 0.63 -11.58
C GLY A 144 20.98 0.87 -12.13
N GLY A 145 20.30 -0.15 -12.69
CA GLY A 145 18.88 -0.07 -13.01
C GLY A 145 18.00 -0.11 -11.75
N ASP A 146 16.82 0.52 -11.80
CA ASP A 146 15.83 0.41 -10.73
C ASP A 146 15.43 -1.07 -10.51
N ALA A 147 15.36 -1.49 -9.25
CA ALA A 147 14.93 -2.83 -8.85
C ALA A 147 13.40 -2.95 -8.79
N TYR A 148 12.83 -3.93 -9.47
CA TYR A 148 11.38 -4.11 -9.56
C TYR A 148 10.91 -5.50 -9.14
N PHE A 149 9.70 -5.53 -8.60
CA PHE A 149 8.85 -6.71 -8.61
C PHE A 149 7.78 -6.56 -9.68
N LEU A 150 7.48 -7.65 -10.39
CA LEU A 150 6.43 -7.71 -11.38
C LEU A 150 5.39 -8.75 -10.96
N LEU A 151 4.15 -8.31 -10.90
CA LEU A 151 3.00 -9.12 -10.58
C LEU A 151 2.21 -9.35 -11.87
N THR A 152 2.08 -10.60 -12.32
CA THR A 152 1.29 -10.94 -13.51
C THR A 152 0.02 -11.67 -13.12
N LEU A 153 -1.14 -11.10 -13.48
CA LEU A 153 -2.43 -11.78 -13.52
C LEU A 153 -2.68 -12.37 -14.91
N GLN A 154 -2.96 -13.66 -14.96
CA GLN A 154 -3.33 -14.36 -16.18
C GLN A 154 -4.84 -14.21 -16.44
N LEU A 155 -5.20 -13.75 -17.63
CA LEU A 155 -6.60 -13.56 -18.03
C LEU A 155 -7.10 -14.65 -18.98
N ALA A 156 -6.24 -15.16 -19.87
CA ALA A 156 -6.54 -16.26 -20.78
C ALA A 156 -5.24 -16.95 -21.22
N GLY A 157 -5.31 -18.23 -21.58
CA GLY A 157 -4.11 -19.02 -21.87
C GLY A 157 -3.31 -19.35 -20.61
N THR A 158 -2.11 -19.87 -20.79
CA THR A 158 -1.20 -20.28 -19.71
C THR A 158 0.18 -19.67 -19.88
N LYS A 159 0.92 -19.51 -18.78
CA LYS A 159 2.32 -19.11 -18.79
C LYS A 159 3.12 -19.93 -17.78
N GLN A 160 4.27 -20.46 -18.21
CA GLN A 160 5.25 -21.01 -17.29
C GLN A 160 6.20 -19.89 -16.87
N LEU A 161 6.40 -19.71 -15.57
CA LEU A 161 7.42 -18.83 -15.00
C LEU A 161 8.47 -19.69 -14.31
N THR A 162 9.73 -19.51 -14.67
CA THR A 162 10.88 -20.14 -14.02
C THR A 162 11.83 -19.07 -13.48
N GLN A 163 12.11 -19.10 -12.17
CA GLN A 163 13.03 -18.18 -11.51
C GLN A 163 13.60 -18.79 -10.23
N ALA A 164 14.90 -18.56 -9.98
CA ALA A 164 15.60 -19.07 -8.78
C ALA A 164 15.43 -20.59 -8.56
N GLY A 165 15.53 -21.38 -9.64
CA GLY A 165 15.39 -22.84 -9.60
C GLY A 165 13.96 -23.36 -9.39
N ARG A 166 12.96 -22.48 -9.30
CA ARG A 166 11.55 -22.82 -9.14
C ARG A 166 10.78 -22.59 -10.43
N SER A 167 9.70 -23.34 -10.63
CA SER A 167 8.83 -23.19 -11.80
C SER A 167 7.36 -23.28 -11.41
N ALA A 168 6.53 -22.43 -12.03
CA ALA A 168 5.08 -22.39 -11.80
C ALA A 168 4.31 -22.15 -13.12
N THR A 169 3.23 -22.91 -13.31
CA THR A 169 2.29 -22.72 -14.42
C THR A 169 1.13 -21.84 -13.96
N ILE A 170 1.04 -20.63 -14.51
CA ILE A 170 0.00 -19.65 -14.19
C ILE A 170 -1.17 -19.85 -15.16
N ARG A 171 -2.36 -20.10 -14.63
CA ARG A 171 -3.63 -20.25 -15.37
C ARG A 171 -4.53 -19.04 -15.19
N ALA A 172 -5.55 -18.93 -16.05
CA ALA A 172 -6.52 -17.85 -15.97
C ALA A 172 -7.13 -17.73 -14.55
N GLY A 173 -7.17 -16.50 -14.02
CA GLY A 173 -7.61 -16.22 -12.65
C GLY A 173 -6.53 -16.37 -11.59
N GLU A 174 -5.34 -16.85 -11.95
CA GLU A 174 -4.17 -16.93 -11.08
C GLU A 174 -3.20 -15.78 -11.39
N PHE A 175 -2.38 -15.48 -10.39
CA PHE A 175 -1.28 -14.55 -10.54
C PHE A 175 0.03 -15.10 -9.95
N ALA A 176 1.15 -14.51 -10.38
CA ALA A 176 2.47 -14.81 -9.85
C ALA A 176 3.32 -13.54 -9.76
N LEU A 177 4.32 -13.62 -8.89
CA LEU A 177 5.35 -12.60 -8.71
C LEU A 177 6.66 -13.05 -9.38
N TYR A 178 7.39 -12.12 -9.99
CA TYR A 178 8.80 -12.32 -10.33
C TYR A 178 9.64 -11.08 -10.03
N ASP A 179 10.91 -11.33 -9.75
CA ASP A 179 11.93 -10.36 -9.37
C ASP A 179 12.75 -9.93 -10.59
N SER A 180 12.85 -8.64 -10.89
CA SER A 180 13.59 -8.16 -12.07
C SER A 180 15.11 -8.21 -11.91
N GLU A 181 15.63 -8.35 -10.69
CA GLU A 181 17.08 -8.39 -10.42
C GLU A 181 17.66 -9.80 -10.52
N ARG A 182 16.82 -10.80 -10.81
CA ARG A 182 17.24 -12.19 -10.91
C ARG A 182 16.89 -12.73 -12.30
N PRO A 183 17.74 -13.61 -12.89
CA PRO A 183 17.42 -14.24 -14.17
C PRO A 183 16.08 -14.97 -14.11
N LEU A 184 15.36 -14.95 -15.22
CA LEU A 184 14.08 -15.65 -15.34
C LEU A 184 13.82 -16.10 -16.77
N THR A 185 12.93 -17.08 -16.90
CA THR A 185 12.36 -17.50 -18.18
C THR A 185 10.85 -17.53 -18.08
N LEU A 186 10.17 -16.98 -19.08
CA LEU A 186 8.73 -17.04 -19.25
C LEU A 186 8.42 -17.81 -20.53
N ASP A 187 7.74 -18.95 -20.42
CA ASP A 187 7.18 -19.65 -21.58
C ASP A 187 5.71 -19.25 -21.72
N VAL A 188 5.40 -18.52 -22.78
CA VAL A 188 4.08 -17.96 -23.03
C VAL A 188 3.32 -18.90 -23.95
N GLY A 189 2.19 -19.45 -23.49
CA GLY A 189 1.36 -20.37 -24.28
C GLY A 189 0.47 -19.69 -25.33
N ASP A 190 -0.38 -20.48 -26.00
CA ASP A 190 -1.35 -19.97 -26.96
C ASP A 190 -2.52 -19.23 -26.30
N GLY A 191 -3.11 -18.30 -27.05
CA GLY A 191 -4.27 -17.53 -26.58
C GLY A 191 -3.95 -16.64 -25.37
N TYR A 192 -2.68 -16.30 -25.18
CA TYR A 192 -2.20 -15.62 -23.98
C TYR A 192 -2.76 -14.20 -23.87
N ARG A 193 -3.34 -13.91 -22.71
CA ARG A 193 -3.71 -12.55 -22.27
C ARG A 193 -3.38 -12.35 -20.80
N SER A 194 -2.79 -11.22 -20.44
CA SER A 194 -2.41 -10.91 -19.06
C SER A 194 -2.46 -9.41 -18.74
N VAL A 195 -2.52 -9.13 -17.44
CA VAL A 195 -2.21 -7.82 -16.85
C VAL A 195 -0.94 -7.97 -16.02
N ASN A 196 0.01 -7.08 -16.23
CA ASN A 196 1.28 -7.07 -15.55
C ASN A 196 1.40 -5.74 -14.82
N VAL A 197 1.77 -5.78 -13.55
CA VAL A 197 1.95 -4.61 -12.71
C VAL A 197 3.37 -4.63 -12.21
N ARG A 198 4.07 -3.51 -12.36
CA ARG A 198 5.45 -3.34 -11.94
C ARG A 198 5.51 -2.35 -10.80
N PHE A 199 6.23 -2.73 -9.75
CA PHE A 199 6.45 -1.94 -8.55
C PHE A 199 7.94 -1.84 -8.28
N ARG A 200 8.45 -0.64 -7.95
CA ARG A 200 9.81 -0.55 -7.40
C ARG A 200 9.87 -1.33 -6.10
N LYS A 201 10.94 -2.12 -5.89
CA LYS A 201 11.13 -2.88 -4.64
C LYS A 201 11.13 -1.96 -3.42
N ALA A 202 11.76 -0.79 -3.54
CA ALA A 202 11.77 0.22 -2.50
C ALA A 202 10.36 0.71 -2.09
N ALA A 203 9.41 0.75 -3.03
CA ALA A 203 8.04 1.18 -2.78
C ALA A 203 7.19 0.10 -2.10
N LEU A 204 7.41 -1.19 -2.43
CA LEU A 204 6.73 -2.30 -1.75
C LEU A 204 7.26 -2.58 -0.33
N GLY A 205 8.41 -2.01 0.02
CA GLY A 205 9.08 -2.19 1.30
C GLY A 205 10.39 -2.94 1.13
N ALA A 206 11.50 -2.21 1.18
CA ALA A 206 12.85 -2.78 1.02
C ALA A 206 13.16 -3.89 2.05
N HIS A 207 12.59 -3.80 3.26
CA HIS A 207 12.82 -4.76 4.35
C HIS A 207 12.19 -6.13 4.09
N ASP A 208 11.07 -6.19 3.35
CA ASP A 208 10.42 -7.45 3.00
C ASP A 208 10.88 -7.99 1.63
N ALA A 209 11.79 -7.28 0.94
CA ALA A 209 12.15 -7.61 -0.43
C ALA A 209 12.65 -9.05 -0.57
N GLU A 210 13.51 -9.53 0.34
CA GLU A 210 13.97 -10.93 0.27
C GLU A 210 12.83 -11.93 0.52
N ALA A 211 11.94 -11.64 1.47
CA ALA A 211 10.77 -12.49 1.71
C ALA A 211 9.84 -12.54 0.48
N PHE A 212 9.67 -11.43 -0.23
CA PHE A 212 8.93 -11.38 -1.49
C PHE A 212 9.67 -12.11 -2.62
N SER A 213 11.00 -12.05 -2.67
CA SER A 213 11.79 -12.87 -3.60
C SER A 213 11.58 -14.37 -3.34
N GLN A 214 11.30 -14.79 -2.11
CA GLN A 214 10.90 -16.17 -1.79
C GLN A 214 9.46 -16.52 -2.23
N LEU A 215 8.66 -15.56 -2.69
CA LEU A 215 7.34 -15.83 -3.30
C LEU A 215 7.40 -16.02 -4.82
N THR A 216 8.53 -15.74 -5.47
CA THR A 216 8.58 -15.79 -6.93
C THR A 216 8.45 -17.21 -7.49
N ALA A 217 7.96 -17.32 -8.73
CA ALA A 217 7.69 -18.60 -9.39
C ALA A 217 6.78 -19.52 -8.54
N ARG A 218 5.77 -18.93 -7.90
CA ARG A 218 4.61 -19.60 -7.26
C ARG A 218 3.32 -19.00 -7.83
N THR A 219 2.24 -19.78 -7.83
CA THR A 219 0.91 -19.29 -8.21
C THR A 219 0.06 -18.97 -6.99
N PHE A 220 -0.79 -17.96 -7.16
CA PHE A 220 -1.75 -17.49 -6.17
C PHE A 220 -3.10 -17.28 -6.85
N SER A 221 -4.19 -17.57 -6.15
CA SER A 221 -5.54 -17.36 -6.67
C SER A 221 -6.01 -15.91 -6.42
N THR A 222 -6.67 -15.31 -7.40
CA THR A 222 -7.34 -14.01 -7.21
C THR A 222 -8.63 -14.10 -6.39
N GLU A 223 -9.04 -15.29 -5.95
CA GLU A 223 -10.30 -15.54 -5.23
C GLU A 223 -10.10 -15.72 -3.71
N GLN A 224 -8.86 -15.73 -3.23
CA GLN A 224 -8.54 -16.06 -1.83
C GLN A 224 -7.93 -14.87 -1.07
N GLY A 225 -8.16 -14.85 0.24
CA GLY A 225 -7.61 -13.85 1.13
C GLY A 225 -7.99 -12.43 0.71
N ILE A 226 -6.99 -11.54 0.66
CA ILE A 226 -7.19 -10.14 0.26
C ILE A 226 -6.94 -9.88 -1.24
N ALA A 227 -6.48 -10.89 -1.98
CA ALA A 227 -6.18 -10.77 -3.41
C ALA A 227 -7.34 -10.24 -4.26
N PRO A 228 -8.62 -10.65 -4.05
CA PRO A 228 -9.75 -10.09 -4.81
C PRO A 228 -9.82 -8.57 -4.73
N VAL A 229 -9.62 -8.01 -3.53
CA VAL A 229 -9.70 -6.57 -3.30
C VAL A 229 -8.55 -5.86 -4.00
N VAL A 230 -7.32 -6.36 -3.84
CA VAL A 230 -6.12 -5.78 -4.49
C VAL A 230 -6.26 -5.77 -6.00
N TRP A 231 -6.59 -6.91 -6.61
CA TRP A 231 -6.73 -7.01 -8.07
C TRP A 231 -7.91 -6.20 -8.61
N SER A 232 -9.03 -6.13 -7.90
CA SER A 232 -10.15 -5.27 -8.30
C SER A 232 -9.77 -3.80 -8.34
N THR A 233 -8.97 -3.34 -7.37
CA THR A 233 -8.48 -1.95 -7.33
C THR A 233 -7.48 -1.69 -8.44
N ILE A 234 -6.51 -2.60 -8.66
CA ILE A 234 -5.53 -2.51 -9.76
C ILE A 234 -6.23 -2.41 -11.12
N LEU A 235 -7.18 -3.31 -11.40
CA LEU A 235 -7.86 -3.37 -12.70
C LEU A 235 -8.78 -2.17 -12.92
N THR A 236 -9.45 -1.70 -11.86
CA THR A 236 -10.27 -0.47 -11.91
C THR A 236 -9.41 0.75 -12.18
N LEU A 237 -8.30 0.89 -11.45
CA LEU A 237 -7.35 1.99 -11.63
C LEU A 237 -6.77 1.99 -13.05
N GLY A 238 -6.43 0.79 -13.54
CA GLY A 238 -5.95 0.57 -14.89
C GLY A 238 -6.94 0.90 -16.01
N SER A 239 -8.23 0.96 -15.69
CA SER A 239 -9.32 1.27 -16.61
C SER A 239 -9.75 2.74 -16.56
N LEU A 240 -9.16 3.57 -15.68
CA LEU A 240 -9.49 4.99 -15.60
C LEU A 240 -9.20 5.73 -16.91
N ALA A 241 -10.10 6.65 -17.26
CA ALA A 241 -9.93 7.54 -18.40
C ALA A 241 -8.75 8.51 -18.19
N PRO A 242 -8.08 8.98 -19.26
CA PRO A 242 -6.96 9.92 -19.15
C PRO A 242 -7.26 11.18 -18.33
N ALA A 243 -8.51 11.66 -18.38
CA ALA A 243 -8.97 12.84 -17.62
C ALA A 243 -8.86 12.69 -16.08
N HIS A 244 -8.73 11.46 -15.56
CA HIS A 244 -8.65 11.18 -14.12
C HIS A 244 -7.24 10.72 -13.67
N GLN A 245 -6.22 10.90 -14.50
CA GLN A 245 -4.86 10.42 -14.19
C GLN A 245 -4.24 11.07 -12.94
N SER A 246 -4.51 12.35 -12.67
CA SER A 246 -4.02 13.04 -11.47
C SER A 246 -4.58 12.42 -10.19
N THR A 247 -5.87 12.05 -10.18
CA THR A 247 -6.49 11.28 -9.09
C THR A 247 -5.92 9.86 -9.01
N GLY A 248 -5.61 9.24 -10.16
CA GLY A 248 -4.98 7.93 -10.22
C GLY A 248 -3.60 7.87 -9.56
N ILE A 249 -2.80 8.93 -9.71
CA ILE A 249 -1.49 9.05 -9.03
C ILE A 249 -1.65 9.06 -7.52
N LEU A 250 -2.65 9.76 -6.98
CA LEU A 250 -2.93 9.79 -5.54
C LEU A 250 -3.37 8.41 -5.00
N LEU A 251 -3.97 7.57 -5.84
CA LEU A 251 -4.39 6.22 -5.49
C LEU A 251 -3.28 5.17 -5.63
N ALA A 252 -2.23 5.45 -6.40
CA ALA A 252 -1.14 4.51 -6.65
C ALA A 252 -0.45 4.06 -5.36
N GLY A 253 -0.22 4.98 -4.41
CA GLY A 253 0.35 4.65 -3.09
C GLY A 253 -0.50 3.64 -2.31
N ASN A 254 -1.83 3.80 -2.33
CA ASN A 254 -2.74 2.86 -1.65
C ASN A 254 -2.68 1.47 -2.29
N VAL A 255 -2.59 1.39 -3.63
CA VAL A 255 -2.44 0.11 -4.35
C VAL A 255 -1.12 -0.58 -4.00
N ILE A 256 -0.03 0.19 -3.87
CA ILE A 256 1.27 -0.32 -3.43
C ILE A 256 1.16 -0.90 -2.02
N ASP A 257 0.59 -0.16 -1.07
CA ASP A 257 0.43 -0.60 0.32
C ASP A 257 -0.46 -1.86 0.43
N MET A 258 -1.55 -1.90 -0.34
CA MET A 258 -2.42 -3.08 -0.43
C MET A 258 -1.69 -4.29 -1.01
N THR A 259 -0.89 -4.09 -2.06
CA THR A 259 -0.09 -5.16 -2.68
C THR A 259 0.97 -5.67 -1.73
N ALA A 260 1.70 -4.79 -1.05
CA ALA A 260 2.67 -5.16 -0.02
C ALA A 260 2.00 -5.98 1.10
N THR A 261 0.82 -5.55 1.56
CA THR A 261 0.04 -6.28 2.57
C THR A 261 -0.34 -7.68 2.10
N MET A 262 -0.78 -7.83 0.83
CA MET A 262 -1.09 -9.13 0.23
C MET A 262 0.13 -10.03 0.17
N LEU A 263 1.27 -9.52 -0.32
CA LEU A 263 2.51 -10.31 -0.40
C LEU A 263 3.01 -10.71 1.00
N ARG A 264 2.88 -9.84 2.01
CA ARG A 264 3.23 -10.19 3.40
C ARG A 264 2.37 -11.34 3.94
N ALA A 265 1.07 -11.31 3.67
CA ALA A 265 0.16 -12.38 4.08
C ALA A 265 0.55 -13.71 3.43
N GLU A 266 0.86 -13.71 2.13
CA GLU A 266 1.31 -14.90 1.39
C GLU A 266 2.69 -15.42 1.84
N ALA A 267 3.55 -14.52 2.33
CA ALA A 267 4.84 -14.86 2.94
C ALA A 267 4.71 -15.33 4.40
N GLY A 268 3.51 -15.34 4.97
CA GLY A 268 3.31 -15.71 6.38
C GLY A 268 3.91 -14.69 7.37
N LEU A 269 4.14 -13.45 6.93
CA LEU A 269 4.73 -12.40 7.76
C LEU A 269 3.66 -11.83 8.71
N THR A 270 3.56 -12.41 9.90
CA THR A 270 2.66 -11.95 10.96
C THR A 270 3.32 -10.85 11.79
N GLY A 271 2.85 -9.62 11.62
CA GLY A 271 3.34 -8.42 12.32
C GLY A 271 3.13 -7.15 11.48
N PRO A 272 3.19 -5.94 12.08
CA PRO A 272 3.08 -4.71 11.31
C PRO A 272 4.11 -4.68 10.18
N ALA A 273 3.71 -4.23 8.98
CA ALA A 273 4.66 -3.87 7.93
C ALA A 273 5.67 -2.88 8.51
N GLY A 274 6.92 -3.32 8.65
CA GLY A 274 8.00 -2.53 9.20
C GLY A 274 7.74 -1.98 10.61
N CYS A 275 8.03 -2.76 11.66
CA CYS A 275 8.49 -2.08 12.89
C CYS A 275 9.67 -1.17 12.55
N ASP A 276 10.47 -1.57 11.54
CA ASP A 276 11.51 -0.79 10.92
C ASP A 276 10.97 0.35 10.02
N ASP A 277 10.04 0.12 9.07
CA ASP A 277 9.54 1.22 8.20
C ASP A 277 8.70 2.27 8.95
N ARG A 278 7.82 1.89 9.88
CA ARG A 278 7.10 2.86 10.74
C ARG A 278 8.07 3.60 11.66
N SER A 279 9.07 2.92 12.22
CA SER A 279 10.09 3.57 13.05
C SER A 279 11.00 4.46 12.22
N ARG A 280 11.36 4.07 11.00
CA ARG A 280 12.19 4.82 10.04
C ARG A 280 11.44 6.04 9.52
N ARG A 281 10.17 5.90 9.14
CA ARG A 281 9.31 7.05 8.80
C ARG A 281 9.14 7.99 10.00
N ARG A 282 8.95 7.45 11.21
CA ARG A 282 8.93 8.26 12.43
C ARG A 282 10.27 8.96 12.66
N GLN A 283 11.41 8.27 12.51
CA GLN A 283 12.74 8.85 12.65
C GLN A 283 13.00 9.95 11.61
N ALA A 284 12.58 9.76 10.36
CA ALA A 284 12.68 10.78 9.31
C ALA A 284 11.85 12.02 9.66
N VAL A 285 10.63 11.84 10.16
CA VAL A 285 9.80 12.94 10.67
C VAL A 285 10.45 13.60 11.89
N GLN A 286 11.02 12.83 12.83
CA GLN A 286 11.71 13.36 14.00
C GLN A 286 12.96 14.16 13.61
N ALA A 287 13.72 13.71 12.61
CA ALA A 287 14.85 14.44 12.05
C ALA A 287 14.41 15.75 11.39
N TYR A 288 13.34 15.72 10.58
CA TYR A 288 12.75 16.92 9.99
C TYR A 288 12.33 17.95 11.05
N ILE A 289 11.73 17.49 12.15
CA ILE A 289 11.36 18.33 13.30
C ILE A 289 12.60 18.92 13.97
N ASP A 290 13.62 18.10 14.21
CA ASP A 290 14.84 18.54 14.90
C ASP A 290 15.61 19.59 14.09
N GLU A 291 15.65 19.48 12.75
CA GLU A 291 16.25 20.48 11.85
C GLU A 291 15.53 21.83 11.88
N ARG A 292 14.23 21.84 12.19
CA ARG A 292 13.37 23.03 12.11
C ARG A 292 12.84 23.46 13.48
N LEU A 293 13.46 22.99 14.55
CA LEU A 293 12.93 23.11 15.90
C LEU A 293 12.78 24.56 16.38
N SER A 294 13.66 25.45 15.88
CA SER A 294 13.64 26.90 16.14
C SER A 294 12.56 27.66 15.39
N ASP A 295 11.95 27.08 14.36
CA ASP A 295 10.88 27.72 13.58
C ASP A 295 9.59 27.79 14.43
N PRO A 296 9.11 28.98 14.81
CA PRO A 296 7.88 29.14 15.59
C PRO A 296 6.62 28.66 14.84
N ASP A 297 6.64 28.62 13.50
CA ASP A 297 5.52 28.19 12.65
C ASP A 297 5.57 26.69 12.30
N LEU A 298 6.46 25.91 12.92
CA LEU A 298 6.49 24.46 12.80
C LEU A 298 5.20 23.83 13.39
N ARG A 299 4.25 23.50 12.51
CA ARG A 299 2.93 22.95 12.85
C ARG A 299 2.77 21.52 12.31
N VAL A 300 1.81 20.79 12.85
CA VAL A 300 1.55 19.39 12.45
C VAL A 300 1.20 19.31 10.96
N GLU A 301 0.45 20.28 10.46
CA GLU A 301 0.01 20.39 9.07
C GLU A 301 1.20 20.64 8.13
N THR A 302 2.14 21.51 8.51
CA THR A 302 3.31 21.82 7.69
C THR A 302 4.29 20.65 7.65
N ILE A 303 4.47 19.94 8.77
CA ILE A 303 5.24 18.69 8.82
C ILE A 303 4.59 17.61 7.94
N ALA A 304 3.27 17.43 8.05
CA ALA A 304 2.54 16.43 7.26
C ALA A 304 2.71 16.68 5.75
N ALA A 305 2.55 17.94 5.32
CA ALA A 305 2.76 18.33 3.93
C ALA A 305 4.21 18.11 3.47
N ALA A 306 5.20 18.53 4.26
CA ALA A 306 6.61 18.39 3.90
C ALA A 306 7.08 16.93 3.87
N CYS A 307 6.50 16.06 4.69
CA CYS A 307 6.78 14.63 4.72
C CYS A 307 5.85 13.81 3.79
N PHE A 308 5.00 14.47 2.99
CA PHE A 308 4.06 13.84 2.06
C PHE A 308 3.14 12.80 2.72
N VAL A 309 2.64 13.08 3.92
CA VAL A 309 1.70 12.22 4.66
C VAL A 309 0.45 12.99 5.08
N SER A 310 -0.66 12.29 5.29
CA SER A 310 -1.84 12.91 5.91
C SER A 310 -1.60 13.19 7.40
N VAL A 311 -2.25 14.22 7.96
CA VAL A 311 -2.21 14.52 9.41
C VAL A 311 -2.65 13.32 10.26
N ARG A 312 -3.68 12.60 9.80
CA ARG A 312 -4.13 11.35 10.44
C ARG A 312 -3.03 10.29 10.47
N HIS A 313 -2.33 10.09 9.36
CA HIS A 313 -1.23 9.14 9.28
C HIS A 313 -0.04 9.59 10.14
N LEU A 314 0.29 10.88 10.13
CA LEU A 314 1.33 11.46 10.98
C LEU A 314 1.05 11.20 12.48
N HIS A 315 -0.19 11.41 12.95
CA HIS A 315 -0.56 11.03 14.32
C HIS A 315 -0.48 9.52 14.58
N ALA A 316 -0.80 8.69 13.57
CA ALA A 316 -0.64 7.25 13.69
C ALA A 316 0.83 6.84 13.88
N LEU A 317 1.80 7.51 13.22
CA LEU A 317 3.23 7.23 13.39
C LEU A 317 3.71 7.41 14.84
N PHE A 318 3.13 8.36 15.59
CA PHE A 318 3.51 8.69 16.96
C PHE A 318 2.70 7.98 18.05
N ARG A 319 1.67 7.20 17.68
CA ARG A 319 0.76 6.55 18.66
C ARG A 319 1.48 5.67 19.68
N ASP A 320 2.54 4.99 19.25
CA ASP A 320 3.25 4.01 20.08
C ASP A 320 4.48 4.64 20.77
N SER A 321 4.78 5.92 20.51
CA SER A 321 5.92 6.61 21.11
C SER A 321 5.59 7.38 22.39
N GLY A 322 4.37 7.23 22.94
CA GLY A 322 3.92 7.92 24.15
C GLY A 322 3.74 9.44 24.01
N HIS A 323 3.91 9.99 22.81
CA HIS A 323 3.80 11.42 22.53
C HIS A 323 2.82 11.68 21.40
N THR A 324 2.08 12.78 21.46
CA THR A 324 1.51 13.39 20.26
C THR A 324 2.61 14.11 19.49
N VAL A 325 2.42 14.37 18.19
CA VAL A 325 3.39 15.12 17.36
C VAL A 325 3.71 16.49 17.99
N ALA A 326 2.68 17.24 18.40
CA ALA A 326 2.85 18.51 19.10
C ALA A 326 3.48 18.35 20.51
N GLY A 327 3.24 17.21 21.18
CA GLY A 327 3.93 16.86 22.42
C GLY A 327 5.42 16.62 22.20
N TRP A 328 5.78 15.93 21.13
CA TRP A 328 7.16 15.66 20.73
C TRP A 328 7.93 16.96 20.44
N ILE A 329 7.35 17.87 19.64
CA ILE A 329 7.96 19.18 19.35
C ILE A 329 8.24 19.95 20.64
N ARG A 330 7.26 20.03 21.56
CA ARG A 330 7.44 20.72 22.85
C ARG A 330 8.53 20.09 23.70
N HIS A 331 8.55 18.76 23.80
CA HIS A 331 9.56 18.02 24.53
C HIS A 331 10.97 18.31 23.98
N ARG A 332 11.14 18.22 22.66
CA ARG A 332 12.41 18.52 21.99
C ARG A 332 12.87 19.96 22.20
N ARG A 333 11.95 20.94 22.12
CA ARG A 333 12.26 22.35 22.41
C ARG A 333 12.73 22.56 23.85
N VAL A 334 12.06 21.94 24.83
CA VAL A 334 12.48 22.00 26.24
C VAL A 334 13.87 21.38 26.43
N GLU A 335 14.15 20.22 25.84
CA GLU A 335 15.47 19.59 25.92
C GLU A 335 16.57 20.45 25.28
N ALA A 336 16.26 21.16 24.19
CA ALA A 336 17.17 22.13 23.60
C ALA A 336 17.41 23.34 24.53
N CYS A 337 16.35 23.89 25.13
CA CYS A 337 16.48 24.95 26.14
C CYS A 337 17.30 24.50 27.35
N LYS A 338 17.11 23.27 27.85
CA LYS A 338 17.89 22.72 28.98
C LYS A 338 19.38 22.70 28.68
N ARG A 339 19.78 22.25 27.48
CA ARG A 339 21.19 22.28 27.05
C ARG A 339 21.79 23.68 27.09
N ASP A 340 21.05 24.67 26.63
CA ASP A 340 21.55 26.05 26.64
C ASP A 340 21.54 26.69 28.02
N LEU A 341 20.54 26.37 28.85
CA LEU A 341 20.48 26.84 30.24
C LEU A 341 21.61 26.26 31.10
N ALA A 342 22.06 25.04 30.78
CA ALA A 342 23.19 24.40 31.43
C ALA A 342 24.56 24.82 30.86
N ASN A 343 24.61 25.61 29.79
CA ASN A 343 25.86 26.05 29.18
C ASN A 343 26.43 27.27 29.94
N PRO A 344 27.63 27.19 30.56
CA PRO A 344 28.24 28.32 31.27
C PRO A 344 28.45 29.55 30.39
N ALA A 345 28.73 29.37 29.10
CA ALA A 345 28.90 30.48 28.15
C ALA A 345 27.59 31.26 27.90
N ALA A 346 26.43 30.65 28.18
CA ALA A 346 25.12 31.26 28.02
C ALA A 346 24.57 31.85 29.33
N ARG A 347 25.36 31.92 30.42
CA ARG A 347 24.91 32.35 31.76
C ARG A 347 24.26 33.74 31.74
N SER A 348 24.80 34.67 30.95
CA SER A 348 24.30 36.05 30.81
C SER A 348 23.10 36.18 29.87
N VAL A 349 22.77 35.16 29.07
CA VAL A 349 21.67 35.22 28.10
C VAL A 349 20.33 35.14 28.85
N PRO A 350 19.37 36.05 28.62
CA PRO A 350 18.07 35.98 29.27
C PRO A 350 17.34 34.66 29.01
N VAL A 351 16.68 34.12 30.04
CA VAL A 351 15.91 32.87 29.95
C VAL A 351 14.84 32.93 28.84
N ALA A 352 14.14 34.06 28.73
CA ALA A 352 13.14 34.27 27.68
C ALA A 352 13.76 34.27 26.27
N ALA A 353 14.98 34.80 26.11
CA ALA A 353 15.69 34.78 24.83
C ALA A 353 16.10 33.37 24.41
N ILE A 354 16.49 32.51 25.37
CA ILE A 354 16.73 31.08 25.10
C ILE A 354 15.44 30.38 24.67
N GLY A 355 14.30 30.68 25.32
CA GLY A 355 13.00 30.16 24.91
C GLY A 355 12.64 30.58 23.47
N ALA A 356 12.77 31.87 23.17
CA ALA A 356 12.48 32.42 21.84
C ALA A 356 13.34 31.77 20.74
N ARG A 357 14.63 31.51 21.00
CA ARG A 357 15.54 30.84 20.06
C ARG A 357 15.04 29.45 19.62
N TRP A 358 14.34 28.75 20.49
CA TRP A 358 13.77 27.43 20.19
C TRP A 358 12.29 27.47 19.83
N GLY A 359 11.79 28.61 19.34
CA GLY A 359 10.44 28.72 18.80
C GLY A 359 9.34 28.87 19.85
N PHE A 360 9.67 29.26 21.10
CA PHE A 360 8.66 29.72 22.05
C PHE A 360 8.41 31.22 21.88
N GLY A 361 7.30 31.58 21.21
CA GLY A 361 6.94 32.99 20.98
C GLY A 361 6.46 33.75 22.22
N ASP A 362 5.96 33.05 23.25
CA ASP A 362 5.45 33.65 24.48
C ASP A 362 6.25 33.18 25.72
N PRO A 363 6.88 34.11 26.48
CA PRO A 363 7.68 33.77 27.66
C PRO A 363 6.89 33.11 28.80
N SER A 364 5.62 33.46 28.97
CA SER A 364 4.77 32.91 30.04
C SER A 364 4.41 31.45 29.76
N HIS A 365 4.00 31.18 28.52
CA HIS A 365 3.75 29.84 27.99
C HIS A 365 5.02 28.99 28.01
N PHE A 366 6.18 29.56 27.64
CA PHE A 366 7.47 28.87 27.76
C PHE A 366 7.72 28.43 29.21
N GLY A 367 7.60 29.33 30.18
CA GLY A 367 7.82 29.01 31.59
C GLY A 367 6.92 27.87 32.08
N GLN A 368 5.64 27.90 31.69
CA GLN A 368 4.68 26.85 32.05
C GLN A 368 5.00 25.50 31.39
N VAL A 369 5.29 25.49 30.08
CA VAL A 369 5.63 24.26 29.35
C VAL A 369 6.92 23.65 29.88
N PHE A 370 7.94 24.49 30.15
CA PHE A 370 9.20 24.04 30.70
C PHE A 370 9.00 23.43 32.09
N LYS A 371 8.27 24.10 33.00
CA LYS A 371 7.99 23.57 34.34
C LYS A 371 7.21 22.26 34.29
N ASN A 372 6.22 22.14 33.40
CA ASN A 372 5.43 20.92 33.24
C ASN A 372 6.27 19.74 32.72
N THR A 373 7.34 20.02 31.95
CA THR A 373 8.18 18.98 31.33
C THR A 373 9.39 18.64 32.20
N ALA A 374 10.02 19.63 32.84
CA ALA A 374 11.26 19.51 33.59
C ALA A 374 11.08 19.50 35.12
N GLY A 375 9.86 19.73 35.62
CA GLY A 375 9.53 19.77 37.06
C GLY A 375 9.89 21.08 37.77
N VAL A 376 10.80 21.88 37.22
CA VAL A 376 11.26 23.16 37.78
C VAL A 376 11.16 24.30 36.77
N THR A 377 11.21 25.55 37.22
CA THR A 377 11.21 26.70 36.31
C THR A 377 12.54 26.79 35.54
N PRO A 378 12.57 27.40 34.35
CA PRO A 378 13.82 27.51 33.58
C PRO A 378 14.96 28.24 34.33
N ALA A 379 14.61 29.26 35.13
CA ALA A 379 15.57 30.00 35.93
C ALA A 379 16.15 29.15 37.08
N GLU A 380 15.30 28.34 37.73
CA GLU A 380 15.74 27.40 38.75
C GLU A 380 16.62 26.30 38.16
N PHE A 381 16.23 25.74 37.02
CA PHE A 381 17.05 24.76 36.30
C PHE A 381 18.44 25.31 35.98
N ARG A 382 18.54 26.55 35.50
CA ARG A 382 19.82 27.21 35.23
C ARG A 382 20.67 27.34 36.51
N ARG A 383 20.07 27.75 37.62
CA ARG A 383 20.80 27.87 38.89
C ARG A 383 21.37 26.53 39.33
N GLN A 384 20.58 25.47 39.25
CA GLN A 384 21.00 24.12 39.64
C GLN A 384 22.07 23.55 38.71
N ALA A 385 21.96 23.79 37.40
CA ALA A 385 22.90 23.26 36.41
C ALA A 385 24.25 24.01 36.36
N LEU A 386 24.29 25.25 36.86
CA LEU A 386 25.48 26.12 36.84
C LEU A 386 26.04 26.44 38.23
N ALA A 387 25.43 25.90 39.29
CA ALA A 387 26.00 25.90 40.64
C ALA A 387 27.22 24.97 40.69
#